data_AF-A0A8C4XET8-F1
#
_entry.id   AF-A0A8C4XET8-F1
#
_cell.length_a   1.000
_cell.length_b   1.000
_cell.length_c   1.000
_cell.angle_alpha   90.00
_cell.angle_beta   90.00
_cell.angle_gamma   90.00
#
_symmetry.space_group_name_H-M   'P 1'
#
loop_
_entity.id
_entity.type
_entity.pdbx_description
1 polymer ?
#
loop_
_entity_poly.entity_id
_entity_poly.type
_entity_poly.pdbx_seq_one_letter_code
_entity_poly.pdbx_strand_id
1 'polypeptide(L)'
;MFAERRAFCFFPILNFSTFFFRSVNNFLMTGPKAFLTYSSSVQAGAESGIEECKHQFAWDRWNCPESALQLSTHNGLRSATKETSFVHAISSAGVMYTLTRNCSMGDIDNCGCDDSRNGQPGGRGWIWGGCSDNVVFGDKIQKNSAAVNLHNNEAGRLAVRATMKRSCKCHGVSGSCSIQTCWHQLPEFRDIGNYLKVKYDQAQKLEGAIAEALSSTARTELIHLEDSPDYCVKNTSLGLHGTEGRECLQSGKNLSQWERRSCKRLCHECGLKVEERRTETVSSCNCKFHWCCTVKCEQCTQVVTKHFCSRRDRNGALKIL
;
A
#
# COMPACT_ATOMS: atom_id res chain seq x y z
N MET A 1 -72.42 13.78 -22.33
CA MET A 1 -71.26 13.51 -23.21
C MET A 1 -70.05 14.19 -22.56
N PHE A 2 -69.47 13.52 -21.57
CA PHE A 2 -68.34 13.97 -20.74
C PHE A 2 -67.36 12.79 -20.69
N ALA A 3 -66.19 12.95 -21.28
CA ALA A 3 -65.03 12.05 -21.24
C ALA A 3 -63.88 12.84 -21.89
N GLU A 4 -62.62 12.83 -21.45
CA GLU A 4 -61.90 12.07 -20.44
C GLU A 4 -60.60 12.86 -20.19
N ARG A 5 -60.22 13.04 -18.91
CA ARG A 5 -58.93 13.62 -18.52
C ARG A 5 -57.86 12.54 -18.58
N ARG A 6 -56.84 12.68 -19.43
CA ARG A 6 -55.58 11.95 -19.28
C ARG A 6 -54.62 12.77 -18.42
N ALA A 7 -54.44 12.32 -17.18
CA ALA A 7 -53.39 12.78 -16.29
C ALA A 7 -52.07 12.09 -16.67
N PHE A 8 -51.07 12.87 -17.11
CA PHE A 8 -49.69 12.41 -17.14
C PHE A 8 -49.04 12.78 -15.80
N CYS A 9 -48.81 11.78 -14.95
CA CYS A 9 -48.01 11.92 -13.74
C CYS A 9 -46.54 12.15 -14.13
N PHE A 10 -46.01 13.34 -13.88
CA PHE A 10 -44.58 13.59 -13.84
C PHE A 10 -44.01 13.00 -12.55
N PHE A 11 -43.37 11.83 -12.66
CA PHE A 11 -42.44 11.35 -11.64
C PHE A 11 -41.09 12.06 -11.85
N PRO A 12 -40.51 12.74 -10.84
CA PRO A 12 -39.11 13.12 -10.92
C PRO A 12 -38.26 11.86 -10.79
N ILE A 13 -37.52 11.54 -11.85
CA ILE A 13 -36.45 10.55 -11.84
C ILE A 13 -35.38 11.08 -10.87
N LEU A 14 -35.33 10.52 -9.67
CA LEU A 14 -34.23 10.71 -8.74
C LEU A 14 -32.95 10.14 -9.39
N ASN A 15 -32.13 11.05 -9.90
CA ASN A 15 -30.80 10.77 -10.44
C ASN A 15 -29.92 10.14 -9.33
N PHE A 16 -29.65 8.85 -9.45
CA PHE A 16 -28.85 8.04 -8.53
C PHE A 16 -27.33 8.25 -8.76
N SER A 17 -26.89 9.51 -8.91
CA SER A 17 -25.50 9.83 -9.31
C SER A 17 -24.76 10.77 -8.34
N THR A 18 -25.28 11.04 -7.15
CA THR A 18 -24.70 12.05 -6.24
C THR A 18 -23.97 11.50 -5.01
N PHE A 19 -23.78 10.18 -4.88
CA PHE A 19 -23.07 9.60 -3.72
C PHE A 19 -21.57 9.31 -3.94
N PHE A 20 -21.02 9.52 -5.14
CA PHE A 20 -19.58 9.25 -5.41
C PHE A 20 -18.66 10.49 -5.34
N PHE A 21 -19.17 11.70 -5.14
CA PHE A 21 -18.38 12.94 -5.26
C PHE A 21 -17.99 13.62 -3.93
N ARG A 22 -17.91 12.90 -2.81
CA ARG A 22 -17.58 13.52 -1.51
C ARG A 22 -16.24 13.14 -0.88
N SER A 23 -15.25 12.73 -1.68
CA SER A 23 -13.89 12.46 -1.19
C SER A 23 -12.78 13.38 -1.74
N VAL A 24 -13.10 14.44 -2.50
CA VAL A 24 -12.08 15.20 -3.25
C VAL A 24 -11.97 16.68 -2.89
N ASN A 25 -12.84 17.22 -2.02
CA ASN A 25 -13.02 18.68 -1.93
C ASN A 25 -12.08 19.43 -0.96
N ASN A 26 -11.21 18.78 -0.20
CA ASN A 26 -10.30 19.48 0.72
C ASN A 26 -8.83 19.56 0.25
N PHE A 27 -8.42 18.80 -0.76
CA PHE A 27 -7.05 18.86 -1.30
C PHE A 27 -6.95 19.75 -2.54
N LEU A 28 -8.05 19.90 -3.29
CA LEU A 28 -8.09 20.60 -4.58
C LEU A 28 -8.22 22.14 -4.48
N MET A 29 -8.56 22.69 -3.31
CA MET A 29 -8.95 24.11 -3.20
C MET A 29 -7.85 25.05 -2.65
N THR A 30 -6.65 24.55 -2.37
CA THR A 30 -5.53 25.37 -1.84
C THR A 30 -4.17 25.11 -2.49
N GLY A 31 -4.09 24.23 -3.49
CA GLY A 31 -2.84 23.92 -4.19
C GLY A 31 -2.47 24.96 -5.27
N PRO A 32 -1.22 25.45 -5.34
CA PRO A 32 -0.72 26.19 -6.50
C PRO A 32 -0.89 25.36 -7.78
N LYS A 33 -1.00 25.97 -8.97
CA LYS A 33 -1.17 25.25 -10.26
C LYS A 33 -0.19 24.08 -10.49
N ALA A 34 1.02 24.14 -9.92
CA ALA A 34 2.00 23.05 -9.92
C ALA A 34 1.48 21.76 -9.26
N PHE A 35 0.65 21.87 -8.23
CA PHE A 35 0.07 20.75 -7.48
C PHE A 35 -0.89 19.90 -8.31
N LEU A 36 -1.59 20.51 -9.27
CA LEU A 36 -2.50 19.77 -10.15
C LEU A 36 -1.75 18.84 -11.11
N THR A 37 -0.56 19.23 -11.56
CA THR A 37 0.27 18.44 -12.50
C THR A 37 0.73 17.12 -11.89
N TYR A 38 1.04 17.10 -10.59
CA TYR A 38 1.53 15.90 -9.91
C TYR A 38 0.43 15.08 -9.23
N SER A 39 -0.78 15.63 -9.08
CA SER A 39 -1.84 15.03 -8.26
C SER A 39 -2.23 13.62 -8.71
N SER A 40 -2.33 13.38 -10.03
CA SER A 40 -2.63 12.08 -10.60
C SER A 40 -1.51 11.05 -10.35
N SER A 41 -0.25 11.46 -10.48
CA SER A 41 0.92 10.60 -10.22
C SER A 41 1.06 10.29 -8.72
N VAL A 42 0.75 11.25 -7.85
CA VAL A 42 0.72 11.05 -6.40
C VAL A 42 -0.38 10.06 -6.02
N GLN A 43 -1.58 10.21 -6.57
CA GLN A 43 -2.68 9.28 -6.32
C GLN A 43 -2.32 7.86 -6.79
N ALA A 44 -1.86 7.70 -8.03
CA ALA A 44 -1.47 6.41 -8.58
C ALA A 44 -0.34 5.75 -7.79
N GLY A 45 0.63 6.53 -7.31
CA GLY A 45 1.71 6.04 -6.45
C GLY A 45 1.23 5.59 -5.07
N ALA A 46 0.32 6.33 -4.45
CA ALA A 46 -0.28 5.93 -3.18
C ALA A 46 -1.11 4.64 -3.33
N GLU A 47 -1.91 4.52 -4.39
CA GLU A 47 -2.69 3.31 -4.72
C GLU A 47 -1.77 2.10 -4.94
N SER A 48 -0.69 2.26 -5.71
CA SER A 48 0.33 1.21 -5.91
C SER A 48 0.96 0.77 -4.58
N GLY A 49 1.18 1.71 -3.66
CA GLY A 49 1.65 1.43 -2.29
C GLY A 49 0.67 0.54 -1.50
N ILE A 50 -0.63 0.81 -1.61
CA ILE A 50 -1.68 0.01 -0.94
C ILE A 50 -1.85 -1.37 -1.58
N GLU A 51 -1.72 -1.49 -2.90
CA GLU A 51 -1.72 -2.80 -3.57
C GLU A 51 -0.56 -3.68 -3.09
N GLU A 52 0.63 -3.10 -2.97
CA GLU A 52 1.79 -3.81 -2.42
C GLU A 52 1.61 -4.12 -0.93
N CYS A 53 0.96 -3.23 -0.16
CA CYS A 53 0.59 -3.53 1.22
C CYS A 53 -0.33 -4.75 1.33
N LYS A 54 -1.39 -4.82 0.51
CA LYS A 54 -2.26 -6.00 0.43
C LYS A 54 -1.50 -7.26 0.05
N HIS A 55 -0.54 -7.14 -0.86
CA HIS A 55 0.33 -8.26 -1.24
C HIS A 55 1.18 -8.74 -0.04
N GLN A 56 1.90 -7.84 0.63
CA GLN A 56 2.78 -8.18 1.76
C GLN A 56 2.01 -8.81 2.95
N PHE A 57 0.76 -8.40 3.15
CA PHE A 57 -0.07 -8.83 4.27
C PHE A 57 -1.17 -9.83 3.89
N ALA A 58 -1.16 -10.38 2.67
CA ALA A 58 -2.21 -11.26 2.14
C ALA A 58 -2.54 -12.45 3.08
N TRP A 59 -1.52 -12.96 3.76
CA TRP A 59 -1.60 -14.13 4.64
C TRP A 59 -1.43 -13.79 6.13
N ASP A 60 -1.40 -12.51 6.49
CA ASP A 60 -1.33 -12.02 7.87
C ASP A 60 -2.73 -11.77 8.43
N ARG A 61 -2.93 -11.77 9.76
CA ARG A 61 -4.27 -11.61 10.36
C ARG A 61 -4.90 -10.26 9.98
N TRP A 62 -4.09 -9.20 9.95
CA TRP A 62 -4.41 -7.95 9.29
C TRP A 62 -3.92 -8.01 7.84
N ASN A 63 -4.80 -7.75 6.88
CA ASN A 63 -4.54 -7.97 5.44
C ASN A 63 -4.57 -6.68 4.62
N CYS A 64 -4.23 -5.54 5.24
CA CYS A 64 -4.29 -4.22 4.62
C CYS A 64 -5.68 -3.90 4.01
N PRO A 65 -6.73 -3.77 4.84
CA PRO A 65 -8.10 -3.51 4.35
C PRO A 65 -8.18 -2.17 3.60
N GLU A 66 -9.18 -2.00 2.73
CA GLU A 66 -9.36 -0.76 1.92
C GLU A 66 -9.45 0.52 2.78
N SER A 67 -9.95 0.39 4.01
CA SER A 67 -9.99 1.48 5.00
C SER A 67 -8.61 1.98 5.44
N ALA A 68 -7.54 1.22 5.17
CA ALA A 68 -6.16 1.62 5.47
C ALA A 68 -5.73 2.87 4.69
N LEU A 69 -6.25 3.08 3.47
CA LEU A 69 -5.99 4.32 2.71
C LEU A 69 -6.66 5.53 3.37
N GLN A 70 -7.87 5.35 3.91
CA GLN A 70 -8.63 6.41 4.60
C GLN A 70 -8.04 6.79 5.97
N LEU A 71 -7.28 5.88 6.60
CA LEU A 71 -6.52 6.15 7.83
C LEU A 71 -5.53 7.32 7.66
N SER A 72 -5.11 7.62 6.43
CA SER A 72 -4.15 8.67 6.11
C SER A 72 -4.76 10.08 6.03
N THR A 73 -6.08 10.22 5.89
CA THR A 73 -6.72 11.48 5.45
C THR A 73 -7.89 11.98 6.32
N HIS A 74 -7.92 11.63 7.61
CA HIS A 74 -8.81 12.13 8.68
C HIS A 74 -9.94 11.18 9.17
N ASN A 75 -10.08 11.16 10.50
CA ASN A 75 -11.19 10.70 11.34
C ASN A 75 -11.55 9.20 11.39
N GLY A 76 -10.98 8.36 10.54
CA GLY A 76 -11.09 6.90 10.66
C GLY A 76 -9.89 6.31 11.39
N LEU A 77 -10.01 6.14 12.71
CA LEU A 77 -9.08 5.44 13.60
C LEU A 77 -7.66 6.01 13.70
N ARG A 78 -7.46 6.83 14.74
CA ARG A 78 -6.19 7.43 15.21
C ARG A 78 -5.14 6.42 15.71
N SER A 79 -5.24 5.16 15.32
CA SER A 79 -4.42 4.13 15.94
C SER A 79 -3.04 4.12 15.33
N ALA A 80 -2.08 4.60 16.10
CA ALA A 80 -0.66 4.63 15.75
C ALA A 80 -0.04 3.24 15.99
N THR A 81 -0.61 2.21 15.36
CA THR A 81 -0.13 0.82 15.46
C THR A 81 1.02 0.55 14.50
N LYS A 82 1.62 -0.62 14.67
CA LYS A 82 2.66 -1.16 13.80
C LYS A 82 2.22 -1.22 12.34
N GLU A 83 0.97 -1.59 12.07
CA GLU A 83 0.40 -1.70 10.72
C GLU A 83 0.28 -0.32 10.05
N THR A 84 -0.20 0.67 10.80
CA THR A 84 -0.28 2.05 10.34
C THR A 84 1.09 2.61 9.97
N SER A 85 2.14 2.26 10.73
CA SER A 85 3.52 2.66 10.42
C SER A 85 3.97 2.16 9.03
N PHE A 86 3.63 0.91 8.69
CA PHE A 86 3.93 0.34 7.38
C PHE A 86 3.11 0.99 6.27
N VAL A 87 1.81 1.24 6.49
CA VAL A 87 0.94 1.92 5.51
C VAL A 87 1.49 3.29 5.12
N HIS A 88 1.92 4.08 6.11
CA HIS A 88 2.54 5.39 5.85
C HIS A 88 3.84 5.25 5.03
N ALA A 89 4.72 4.33 5.43
CA ALA A 89 5.98 4.11 4.73
C ALA A 89 5.78 3.62 3.29
N ILE A 90 4.95 2.60 3.06
CA ILE A 90 4.75 2.03 1.72
C ILE A 90 3.98 2.98 0.79
N SER A 91 3.04 3.76 1.32
CA SER A 91 2.31 4.76 0.52
C SER A 91 3.24 5.90 0.10
N SER A 92 4.08 6.40 1.02
CA SER A 92 5.07 7.43 0.71
C SER A 92 6.14 6.91 -0.27
N ALA A 93 6.59 5.66 -0.09
CA ALA A 93 7.48 4.99 -1.03
C ALA A 93 6.86 4.85 -2.42
N GLY A 94 5.57 4.49 -2.51
CA GLY A 94 4.84 4.38 -3.76
C GLY A 94 4.73 5.71 -4.51
N VAL A 95 4.41 6.79 -3.79
CA VAL A 95 4.41 8.15 -4.36
C VAL A 95 5.79 8.52 -4.90
N MET A 96 6.85 8.33 -4.10
CA MET A 96 8.22 8.63 -4.53
C MET A 96 8.65 7.78 -5.73
N TYR A 97 8.31 6.50 -5.73
CA TYR A 97 8.61 5.56 -6.81
C TYR A 97 7.98 6.01 -8.13
N THR A 98 6.67 6.27 -8.12
CA THR A 98 5.92 6.67 -9.31
C THR A 98 6.39 8.03 -9.84
N LEU A 99 6.60 9.02 -8.97
CA LEU A 99 7.12 10.33 -9.40
C LEU A 99 8.52 10.22 -10.00
N THR A 100 9.41 9.43 -9.38
CA THR A 100 10.78 9.21 -9.89
C THR A 100 10.76 8.49 -11.24
N ARG A 101 9.85 7.51 -11.40
CA ARG A 101 9.68 6.75 -12.64
C ARG A 101 9.15 7.64 -13.78
N ASN A 102 8.09 8.39 -13.53
CA ASN A 102 7.47 9.29 -14.52
C ASN A 102 8.43 10.42 -14.93
N CYS A 103 9.20 10.96 -13.98
CA CYS A 103 10.30 11.88 -14.27
C CYS A 103 11.34 11.25 -15.21
N SER A 104 11.80 10.03 -14.90
CA SER A 104 12.80 9.33 -15.71
C SER A 104 12.29 8.97 -17.12
N MET A 105 10.97 8.88 -17.30
CA MET A 105 10.32 8.62 -18.59
C MET A 105 10.06 9.89 -19.41
N GLY A 106 10.19 11.08 -18.80
CA GLY A 106 9.88 12.35 -19.43
C GLY A 106 8.38 12.71 -19.42
N ASP A 107 7.57 12.02 -18.62
CA ASP A 107 6.13 12.30 -18.47
C ASP A 107 5.85 13.54 -17.60
N ILE A 108 6.88 14.01 -16.90
CA ILE A 108 6.85 15.17 -16.01
C ILE A 108 7.95 16.13 -16.42
N ASP A 109 7.57 17.31 -16.91
CA ASP A 109 8.48 18.40 -17.22
C ASP A 109 9.04 19.06 -15.94
N ASN A 110 10.28 19.55 -15.99
CA ASN A 110 10.99 20.18 -14.87
C ASN A 110 11.09 19.30 -13.61
N CYS A 111 11.21 17.98 -13.79
CA CYS A 111 11.49 17.08 -12.68
C CYS A 111 12.98 17.21 -12.26
N GLY A 112 13.21 18.09 -11.30
CA GLY A 112 14.51 18.40 -10.71
C GLY A 112 14.31 19.15 -9.39
N CYS A 113 15.36 19.28 -8.58
CA CYS A 113 15.30 20.15 -7.40
C CYS A 113 15.18 21.62 -7.86
N ASP A 114 14.51 22.47 -7.08
CA ASP A 114 14.66 23.92 -7.24
C ASP A 114 16.11 24.31 -6.90
N ASP A 115 16.88 24.65 -7.94
CA ASP A 115 18.30 25.02 -7.84
C ASP A 115 18.53 26.48 -7.40
N SER A 116 17.48 27.24 -7.09
CA SER A 116 17.56 28.68 -6.75
C SER A 116 18.53 29.03 -5.61
N ARG A 117 18.89 28.06 -4.75
CA ARG A 117 19.86 28.22 -3.64
C ARG A 117 21.10 27.33 -3.75
N ASN A 118 21.17 26.43 -4.74
CA ASN A 118 22.35 25.61 -4.96
C ASN A 118 23.54 26.49 -5.37
N GLY A 119 24.67 26.34 -4.67
CA GLY A 119 25.85 27.18 -4.88
C GLY A 119 25.91 28.47 -4.05
N GLN A 120 24.90 28.79 -3.22
CA GLN A 120 25.03 29.88 -2.25
C GLN A 120 26.00 29.51 -1.10
N PRO A 121 26.80 30.46 -0.56
CA PRO A 121 27.65 30.20 0.60
C PRO A 121 26.81 29.91 1.85
N GLY A 122 26.93 28.70 2.41
CA GLY A 122 26.27 28.30 3.66
C GLY A 122 27.07 28.66 4.92
N GLY A 123 28.27 29.21 4.75
CA GLY A 123 29.24 29.52 5.80
C GLY A 123 30.68 29.36 5.29
N ARG A 124 31.67 29.37 6.18
CA ARG A 124 33.06 29.11 5.79
C ARG A 124 33.22 27.65 5.38
N GLY A 125 33.52 27.43 4.10
CA GLY A 125 34.02 26.16 3.57
C GLY A 125 32.96 25.18 3.05
N TRP A 126 31.69 25.56 2.94
CA TRP A 126 30.69 24.70 2.30
C TRP A 126 29.62 25.48 1.52
N ILE A 127 29.06 24.83 0.52
CA ILE A 127 28.06 25.34 -0.41
C ILE A 127 26.75 24.59 -0.20
N TRP A 128 25.64 25.30 -0.34
CA TRP A 128 24.32 24.67 -0.38
C TRP A 128 24.25 23.72 -1.59
N GLY A 129 23.82 22.48 -1.33
CA GLY A 129 23.62 21.41 -2.31
C GLY A 129 22.52 20.45 -1.87
N GLY A 130 21.54 20.19 -2.73
CA GLY A 130 20.49 19.17 -2.53
C GLY A 130 19.06 19.70 -2.33
N CYS A 131 18.07 18.81 -2.38
CA CYS A 131 16.66 19.12 -2.08
C CYS A 131 16.44 19.17 -0.56
N SER A 132 16.07 20.33 0.00
CA SER A 132 15.79 20.48 1.44
C SER A 132 14.28 20.38 1.72
N ASP A 133 13.88 19.44 2.59
CA ASP A 133 12.53 19.40 3.14
C ASP A 133 12.40 20.46 4.26
N ASN A 134 11.41 21.34 4.17
CA ASN A 134 11.08 22.30 5.23
C ASN A 134 10.27 21.61 6.34
N VAL A 135 10.92 21.27 7.45
CA VAL A 135 10.27 20.72 8.64
C VAL A 135 10.34 21.73 9.79
N VAL A 136 9.59 22.83 9.68
CA VAL A 136 9.43 23.75 10.81
C VAL A 136 8.44 23.12 11.79
N PHE A 137 8.97 22.51 12.85
CA PHE A 137 8.22 21.88 13.92
C PHE A 137 7.75 22.94 14.93
N GLY A 138 6.44 23.18 14.99
CA GLY A 138 5.79 24.12 15.91
C GLY A 138 4.98 23.41 17.00
N ASP A 139 5.32 23.75 18.24
CA ASP A 139 4.85 23.24 19.53
C ASP A 139 3.34 22.93 19.66
N LYS A 140 3.05 21.71 20.14
CA LYS A 140 2.27 21.37 21.35
C LYS A 140 1.85 19.91 21.31
N ILE A 141 1.92 19.28 22.48
CA ILE A 141 1.80 17.85 22.83
C ILE A 141 0.38 17.28 22.57
N GLN A 142 -0.13 17.46 21.35
CA GLN A 142 -1.25 16.69 20.76
C GLN A 142 -0.86 16.05 19.41
N LYS A 143 0.41 16.20 18.96
CA LYS A 143 0.89 15.81 17.61
C LYS A 143 1.92 14.66 17.59
N ASN A 144 1.97 13.81 18.61
CA ASN A 144 2.93 12.69 18.63
C ASN A 144 2.69 11.69 17.49
N SER A 145 1.43 11.33 17.21
CA SER A 145 1.08 10.45 16.07
C SER A 145 1.42 11.09 14.73
N ALA A 146 1.29 12.41 14.59
CA ALA A 146 1.66 13.11 13.36
C ALA A 146 3.18 13.09 13.14
N ALA A 147 3.98 13.30 14.19
CA ALA A 147 5.44 13.21 14.11
C ALA A 147 5.91 11.79 13.75
N VAL A 148 5.29 10.77 14.35
CA VAL A 148 5.52 9.35 14.04
C VAL A 148 5.17 9.05 12.58
N ASN A 149 4.03 9.52 12.09
CA ASN A 149 3.63 9.33 10.70
C ASN A 149 4.60 10.02 9.73
N LEU A 150 5.09 11.22 10.04
CA LEU A 150 6.11 11.91 9.24
C LEU A 150 7.43 11.14 9.20
N HIS A 151 7.87 10.58 10.33
CA HIS A 151 9.06 9.72 10.38
C HIS A 151 8.89 8.47 9.52
N ASN A 152 7.74 7.79 9.63
CA ASN A 152 7.47 6.59 8.83
C ASN A 152 7.37 6.89 7.32
N ASN A 153 6.80 8.05 6.95
CA ASN A 153 6.83 8.51 5.56
C ASN A 153 8.28 8.69 5.07
N GLU A 154 9.15 9.30 5.88
CA GLU A 154 10.56 9.46 5.55
C GLU A 154 11.29 8.12 5.43
N ALA A 155 11.04 7.17 6.34
CA ALA A 155 11.57 5.81 6.23
C ALA A 155 11.17 5.14 4.91
N GLY A 156 9.93 5.34 4.46
CA GLY A 156 9.43 4.92 3.15
C GLY A 156 10.21 5.52 1.98
N ARG A 157 10.41 6.84 1.97
CA ARG A 157 11.22 7.54 0.94
C ARG A 157 12.68 7.06 0.92
N LEU A 158 13.27 6.89 2.11
CA LEU A 158 14.63 6.36 2.24
C LEU A 158 14.73 4.91 1.78
N ALA A 159 13.71 4.09 1.96
CA ALA A 159 13.68 2.72 1.44
C ALA A 159 13.76 2.67 -0.09
N VAL A 160 13.11 3.60 -0.80
CA VAL A 160 13.25 3.73 -2.26
C VAL A 160 14.71 4.00 -2.65
N ARG A 161 15.36 4.95 -1.97
CA ARG A 161 16.77 5.28 -2.22
C ARG A 161 17.71 4.12 -1.86
N ALA A 162 17.48 3.46 -0.72
CA ALA A 162 18.32 2.39 -0.22
C ALA A 162 18.28 1.12 -1.09
N THR A 163 17.18 0.91 -1.81
CA THR A 163 16.98 -0.27 -2.68
C THR A 163 17.32 0.00 -4.15
N MET A 164 17.76 1.21 -4.52
CA MET A 164 18.22 1.51 -5.87
C MET A 164 19.40 0.63 -6.27
N LYS A 165 19.35 0.08 -7.47
CA LYS A 165 20.39 -0.81 -8.00
C LYS A 165 21.25 -0.06 -9.01
N ARG A 166 22.55 -0.32 -9.02
CA ARG A 166 23.44 0.15 -10.09
C ARG A 166 23.20 -0.71 -11.33
N SER A 167 22.66 -0.11 -12.38
CA SER A 167 22.45 -0.72 -13.68
C SER A 167 23.50 -0.19 -14.65
N CYS A 168 24.04 -1.04 -15.52
CA CYS A 168 25.12 -0.67 -16.44
C CYS A 168 24.83 -1.19 -17.85
N LYS A 169 25.20 -0.39 -18.85
CA LYS A 169 25.28 -0.80 -20.26
C LYS A 169 26.74 -0.87 -20.69
N CYS A 170 27.10 -1.97 -21.33
CA CYS A 170 28.42 -2.21 -21.88
C CYS A 170 28.50 -1.72 -23.33
N HIS A 171 29.58 -1.01 -23.66
CA HIS A 171 29.78 -0.37 -24.97
C HIS A 171 31.09 -0.81 -25.65
N GLY A 172 31.77 -1.83 -25.13
CA GLY A 172 32.99 -2.35 -25.71
C GLY A 172 32.76 -3.10 -27.02
N VAL A 173 33.85 -3.30 -27.78
CA VAL A 173 33.85 -4.04 -29.05
C VAL A 173 33.20 -5.42 -28.85
N SER A 174 32.31 -5.79 -29.77
CA SER A 174 31.53 -7.04 -29.74
C SER A 174 30.67 -7.25 -28.48
N GLY A 175 30.22 -6.16 -27.83
CA GLY A 175 29.40 -6.22 -26.61
C GLY A 175 30.20 -6.47 -25.33
N SER A 176 31.52 -6.33 -25.38
CA SER A 176 32.37 -6.42 -24.18
C SER A 176 32.12 -5.26 -23.20
N CYS A 177 32.40 -5.47 -21.93
CA CYS A 177 32.24 -4.45 -20.87
C CYS A 177 33.53 -3.69 -20.54
N SER A 178 34.48 -3.61 -21.49
CA SER A 178 35.74 -2.86 -21.32
C SER A 178 35.50 -1.37 -21.09
N ILE A 179 34.46 -0.82 -21.72
CA ILE A 179 33.86 0.47 -21.40
C ILE A 179 32.38 0.23 -21.09
N GLN A 180 31.89 0.81 -19.99
CA GLN A 180 30.50 0.71 -19.59
C GLN A 180 30.02 2.02 -18.97
N THR A 181 28.75 2.31 -19.17
CA THR A 181 28.05 3.45 -18.56
C THR A 181 27.09 2.91 -17.52
N CYS A 182 27.13 3.42 -16.30
CA CYS A 182 26.26 2.98 -15.21
C CYS A 182 25.39 4.13 -14.68
N TRP A 183 24.21 3.80 -14.20
CA TRP A 183 23.30 4.71 -13.51
C TRP A 183 22.58 3.99 -12.37
N HIS A 184 22.03 4.76 -11.43
CA HIS A 184 21.12 4.21 -10.43
C HIS A 184 19.74 4.04 -11.03
N GLN A 185 19.18 2.84 -10.89
CA GLN A 185 17.87 2.48 -11.40
C GLN A 185 16.97 2.05 -10.24
N LEU A 186 15.71 2.46 -10.28
CA LEU A 186 14.68 1.96 -9.37
C LEU A 186 14.57 0.43 -9.51
N PRO A 187 14.44 -0.31 -8.40
CA PRO A 187 14.15 -1.74 -8.46
C PRO A 187 12.68 -1.99 -8.86
N GLU A 188 12.27 -3.25 -8.91
CA GLU A 188 10.84 -3.59 -8.90
C GLU A 188 10.22 -3.12 -7.58
N PHE A 189 9.00 -2.59 -7.60
CA PHE A 189 8.36 -2.06 -6.38
C PHE A 189 8.17 -3.14 -5.30
N ARG A 190 8.05 -4.41 -5.72
CA ARG A 190 8.06 -5.59 -4.85
C ARG A 190 9.29 -5.66 -3.94
N ASP A 191 10.47 -5.28 -4.44
CA ASP A 191 11.70 -5.30 -3.63
C ASP A 191 11.65 -4.26 -2.51
N ILE A 192 11.03 -3.10 -2.77
CA ILE A 192 10.80 -2.05 -1.76
C ILE A 192 9.79 -2.55 -0.72
N GLY A 193 8.69 -3.18 -1.17
CA GLY A 193 7.70 -3.81 -0.29
C GLY A 193 8.32 -4.85 0.64
N ASN A 194 9.15 -5.73 0.10
CA ASN A 194 9.89 -6.74 0.87
C ASN A 194 10.85 -6.09 1.89
N TYR A 195 11.60 -5.07 1.48
CA TYR A 195 12.50 -4.33 2.37
C TYR A 195 11.74 -3.68 3.52
N LEU A 196 10.65 -2.98 3.22
CA LEU A 196 9.81 -2.35 4.25
C LEU A 196 9.11 -3.38 5.13
N LYS A 197 8.80 -4.59 4.63
CA LYS A 197 8.19 -5.65 5.44
C LYS A 197 9.15 -6.15 6.52
N VAL A 198 10.45 -6.23 6.20
CA VAL A 198 11.51 -6.52 7.20
C VAL A 198 11.58 -5.40 8.25
N LYS A 199 11.50 -4.13 7.82
CA LYS A 199 11.47 -2.98 8.74
C LYS A 199 10.21 -2.97 9.61
N TYR A 200 9.07 -3.38 9.05
CA TYR A 200 7.86 -3.60 9.83
C TYR A 200 8.09 -4.67 10.89
N ASP A 201 8.64 -5.83 10.54
CA ASP A 201 8.83 -6.90 11.53
C ASP A 201 9.69 -6.45 12.73
N GLN A 202 10.65 -5.55 12.50
CA GLN A 202 11.57 -4.97 13.49
C GLN A 202 11.10 -3.62 14.10
N ALA A 203 9.91 -3.14 13.74
CA ALA A 203 9.44 -1.82 14.15
C ALA A 203 9.39 -1.66 15.67
N GLN A 204 9.72 -0.46 16.15
CA GLN A 204 9.87 -0.16 17.57
C GLN A 204 8.65 0.61 18.10
N LYS A 205 8.15 0.19 19.27
CA LYS A 205 7.16 0.96 20.01
C LYS A 205 7.87 2.06 20.80
N LEU A 206 7.45 3.31 20.62
CA LEU A 206 7.96 4.42 21.42
C LEU A 206 7.03 4.66 22.62
N GLU A 207 7.63 4.71 23.81
CA GLU A 207 6.95 5.03 25.06
C GLU A 207 7.67 6.23 25.73
N GLY A 208 6.94 7.09 26.44
CA GLY A 208 7.52 8.21 27.18
C GLY A 208 7.86 9.45 26.33
N ALA A 209 9.10 9.96 26.44
CA ALA A 209 9.54 11.20 25.81
C ALA A 209 9.75 11.06 24.28
N ILE A 210 8.63 11.03 23.55
CA ILE A 210 8.59 10.71 22.10
C ILE A 210 9.51 11.60 21.26
N ALA A 211 9.68 12.89 21.59
CA ALA A 211 10.55 13.78 20.82
C ALA A 211 12.03 13.37 20.89
N GLU A 212 12.51 12.96 22.08
CA GLU A 212 13.89 12.51 22.28
C GLU A 212 14.11 11.14 21.63
N ALA A 213 13.17 10.22 21.83
CA ALA A 213 13.20 8.90 21.22
C ALA A 213 13.17 8.95 19.68
N LEU A 214 12.40 9.89 19.11
CA LEU A 214 12.35 10.09 17.65
C LEU A 214 13.69 10.59 17.10
N SER A 215 14.38 11.47 17.84
CA SER A 215 15.69 11.99 17.46
C SER A 215 16.79 10.93 17.49
N SER A 216 16.71 9.98 18.43
CA SER A 216 17.68 8.89 18.56
C SER A 216 17.38 7.70 17.64
N THR A 217 16.14 7.56 17.16
CA THR A 217 15.75 6.48 16.26
C THR A 217 16.28 6.71 14.85
N ALA A 218 16.86 5.67 14.24
CA ALA A 218 17.32 5.75 12.87
C ALA A 218 16.16 6.02 11.91
N ARG A 219 16.36 6.97 10.98
CA ARG A 219 15.35 7.40 9.99
C ARG A 219 14.86 6.28 9.06
N THR A 220 15.57 5.15 9.01
CA THR A 220 15.20 3.96 8.21
C THR A 220 14.32 2.97 8.96
N GLU A 221 14.13 3.14 10.26
CA GLU A 221 13.30 2.24 11.08
C GLU A 221 11.87 2.73 11.13
N LEU A 222 10.94 1.78 11.23
CA LEU A 222 9.53 2.07 11.46
C LEU A 222 9.23 2.14 12.95
N ILE A 223 8.33 3.05 13.31
CA ILE A 223 7.96 3.30 14.70
C ILE A 223 6.45 3.40 14.86
N HIS A 224 5.97 2.99 16.03
CA HIS A 224 4.56 3.06 16.42
C HIS A 224 4.41 3.45 17.89
N LEU A 225 3.22 3.88 18.30
CA LEU A 225 2.92 4.32 19.68
C LEU A 225 2.00 3.34 20.41
N GLU A 226 1.11 2.69 19.67
CA GLU A 226 0.06 1.85 20.20
C GLU A 226 0.33 0.38 19.88
N ASP A 227 -0.12 -0.50 20.78
CA ASP A 227 -0.11 -1.94 20.51
C ASP A 227 -1.18 -2.28 19.47
N SER A 228 -0.87 -3.24 18.60
CA SER A 228 -1.82 -3.71 17.60
C SER A 228 -2.98 -4.47 18.27
N PRO A 229 -4.24 -4.23 17.85
CA PRO A 229 -5.40 -4.93 18.39
C PRO A 229 -5.41 -6.41 17.97
N ASP A 230 -6.27 -7.20 18.60
CA ASP A 230 -6.51 -8.57 18.15
C ASP A 230 -7.32 -8.61 16.84
N TYR A 231 -6.60 -8.81 15.74
CA TYR A 231 -7.17 -8.92 14.39
C TYR A 231 -7.96 -10.22 14.12
N CYS A 232 -7.94 -11.19 15.04
CA CYS A 232 -8.81 -12.37 14.92
C CYS A 232 -10.30 -11.99 15.04
N VAL A 233 -10.61 -11.03 15.92
CA VAL A 233 -11.99 -10.67 16.28
C VAL A 233 -12.52 -9.55 15.39
N LYS A 234 -13.73 -9.73 14.88
CA LYS A 234 -14.44 -8.68 14.16
C LYS A 234 -14.81 -7.55 15.13
N ASN A 235 -14.41 -6.32 14.80
CA ASN A 235 -14.77 -5.12 15.52
C ASN A 235 -15.14 -4.02 14.53
N THR A 236 -16.44 -3.83 14.31
CA THR A 236 -16.98 -2.84 13.36
C THR A 236 -16.57 -1.41 13.72
N SER A 237 -16.46 -1.07 15.01
CA SER A 237 -16.09 0.28 15.46
C SER A 237 -14.63 0.63 15.13
N LEU A 238 -13.75 -0.38 15.09
CA LEU A 238 -12.35 -0.25 14.70
C LEU A 238 -12.11 -0.60 13.22
N GLY A 239 -13.17 -0.89 12.44
CA GLY A 239 -13.04 -1.33 11.05
C GLY A 239 -12.35 -2.70 10.89
N LEU A 240 -12.29 -3.52 11.94
CA LEU A 240 -11.67 -4.84 11.90
C LEU A 240 -12.69 -5.88 11.44
N HIS A 241 -12.39 -6.59 10.36
CA HIS A 241 -13.29 -7.60 9.79
C HIS A 241 -13.19 -8.97 10.48
N GLY A 242 -12.11 -9.23 11.23
CA GLY A 242 -11.79 -10.56 11.76
C GLY A 242 -11.19 -11.49 10.70
N THR A 243 -10.84 -12.71 11.09
CA THR A 243 -10.25 -13.71 10.17
C THR A 243 -11.23 -14.76 9.64
N GLU A 244 -12.48 -14.74 10.09
CA GLU A 244 -13.54 -15.61 9.60
C GLU A 244 -13.80 -15.40 8.10
N GLY A 245 -13.94 -16.50 7.35
CA GLY A 245 -14.17 -16.50 5.91
C GLY A 245 -12.92 -16.28 5.05
N ARG A 246 -11.75 -16.05 5.64
CA ARG A 246 -10.51 -15.82 4.89
C ARG A 246 -9.93 -17.10 4.32
N GLU A 247 -9.43 -17.02 3.09
CA GLU A 247 -8.64 -18.09 2.47
C GLU A 247 -7.31 -18.26 3.23
N CYS A 248 -6.86 -19.51 3.32
CA CYS A 248 -5.56 -19.88 3.86
C CYS A 248 -4.94 -20.98 2.99
N LEU A 249 -3.64 -21.18 3.14
CA LEU A 249 -2.84 -22.13 2.35
C LEU A 249 -2.32 -23.26 3.24
N GLN A 250 -2.72 -24.49 2.94
CA GLN A 250 -2.29 -25.69 3.67
C GLN A 250 -1.27 -26.54 2.88
N SER A 251 -1.45 -26.66 1.56
CA SER A 251 -0.60 -27.49 0.70
C SER A 251 -0.34 -26.80 -0.65
N GLY A 252 0.91 -26.83 -1.10
CA GLY A 252 1.33 -26.28 -2.39
C GLY A 252 2.82 -26.43 -2.63
N LYS A 253 3.22 -26.71 -3.88
CA LYS A 253 4.62 -27.03 -4.23
C LYS A 253 5.59 -25.85 -4.02
N ASN A 254 5.11 -24.62 -4.23
CA ASN A 254 5.93 -23.40 -4.20
C ASN A 254 5.55 -22.43 -3.07
N LEU A 255 5.09 -22.93 -1.93
CA LEU A 255 4.73 -22.08 -0.80
C LEU A 255 5.91 -21.85 0.13
N SER A 256 6.11 -20.60 0.54
CA SER A 256 7.02 -20.21 1.62
C SER A 256 6.60 -20.82 2.96
N GLN A 257 7.52 -20.88 3.93
CA GLN A 257 7.20 -21.34 5.27
C GLN A 257 6.11 -20.49 5.94
N TRP A 258 6.07 -19.19 5.64
CA TRP A 258 5.07 -18.26 6.17
C TRP A 258 3.66 -18.56 5.64
N GLU A 259 3.56 -18.85 4.34
CA GLU A 259 2.31 -19.20 3.65
C GLU A 259 1.77 -20.56 4.10
N ARG A 260 2.63 -21.58 4.22
CA ARG A 260 2.23 -22.93 4.71
C ARG A 260 1.63 -22.90 6.12
N ARG A 261 2.00 -21.92 6.94
CA ARG A 261 1.50 -21.74 8.30
C ARG A 261 0.26 -20.84 8.38
N SER A 262 -0.23 -20.32 7.25
CA SER A 262 -1.35 -19.39 7.22
C SER A 262 -2.62 -19.98 7.82
N CYS A 263 -3.00 -21.23 7.54
CA CYS A 263 -4.20 -21.84 8.16
C CYS A 263 -4.09 -21.96 9.68
N LYS A 264 -2.89 -22.23 10.21
CA LYS A 264 -2.63 -22.22 11.65
C LYS A 264 -2.83 -20.81 12.23
N ARG A 265 -2.19 -19.80 11.62
CA ARG A 265 -2.18 -18.41 12.09
C ARG A 265 -3.53 -17.69 11.97
N LEU A 266 -4.22 -17.91 10.84
CA LEU A 266 -5.48 -17.22 10.50
C LEU A 266 -6.69 -17.93 11.11
N CYS A 267 -6.68 -19.26 11.13
CA CYS A 267 -7.84 -20.03 11.58
C CYS A 267 -7.62 -20.59 13.00
N HIS A 268 -6.68 -21.51 13.18
CA HIS A 268 -6.57 -22.28 14.43
C HIS A 268 -6.22 -21.42 15.66
N GLU A 269 -5.23 -20.53 15.54
CA GLU A 269 -4.84 -19.61 16.62
C GLU A 269 -5.93 -18.57 16.94
N CYS A 270 -6.84 -18.31 15.99
CA CYS A 270 -8.02 -17.48 16.18
C CYS A 270 -9.25 -18.29 16.66
N GLY A 271 -9.10 -19.58 16.99
CA GLY A 271 -10.20 -20.44 17.47
C GLY A 271 -11.15 -20.97 16.37
N LEU A 272 -10.83 -20.75 15.10
CA LEU A 272 -11.62 -21.17 13.94
C LEU A 272 -11.21 -22.57 13.45
N LYS A 273 -12.09 -23.23 12.71
CA LYS A 273 -11.78 -24.47 11.96
C LYS A 273 -11.37 -24.11 10.53
N VAL A 274 -10.63 -25.01 9.88
CA VAL A 274 -10.34 -24.91 8.44
C VAL A 274 -11.41 -25.71 7.70
N GLU A 275 -12.08 -25.08 6.75
CA GLU A 275 -13.09 -25.66 5.88
C GLU A 275 -12.53 -25.76 4.47
N GLU A 276 -12.62 -26.95 3.87
CA GLU A 276 -12.22 -27.17 2.48
C GLU A 276 -13.38 -26.86 1.54
N ARG A 277 -13.11 -26.10 0.48
CA ARG A 277 -14.08 -25.76 -0.56
C ARG A 277 -13.49 -26.06 -1.92
N ARG A 278 -14.17 -26.89 -2.70
CA ARG A 278 -13.86 -27.11 -4.12
C ARG A 278 -14.38 -25.94 -4.92
N THR A 279 -13.49 -25.24 -5.60
CA THR A 279 -13.83 -24.09 -6.45
C THR A 279 -13.31 -24.33 -7.85
N GLU A 280 -14.17 -24.10 -8.84
CA GLU A 280 -13.76 -24.03 -10.24
C GLU A 280 -12.96 -22.75 -10.47
N THR A 281 -11.73 -22.88 -10.93
CA THR A 281 -10.87 -21.77 -11.32
C THR A 281 -10.65 -21.84 -12.82
N VAL A 282 -10.91 -20.73 -13.51
CA VAL A 282 -10.65 -20.61 -14.94
C VAL A 282 -9.27 -19.98 -15.11
N SER A 283 -8.41 -20.61 -15.88
CA SER A 283 -7.06 -20.13 -16.17
C SER A 283 -6.73 -20.28 -17.65
N SER A 284 -5.95 -19.35 -18.19
CA SER A 284 -5.42 -19.45 -19.55
C SER A 284 -4.46 -20.63 -19.65
N CYS A 285 -4.67 -21.49 -20.64
CA CYS A 285 -3.89 -22.70 -20.88
C CYS A 285 -3.62 -22.86 -22.38
N ASN A 286 -2.76 -23.84 -22.74
CA ASN A 286 -2.46 -24.19 -24.13
C ASN A 286 -2.09 -22.99 -25.01
N CYS A 287 -1.40 -22.00 -24.43
CA CYS A 287 -1.04 -20.77 -25.11
C CYS A 287 -0.07 -21.02 -26.26
N LYS A 288 -0.45 -20.60 -27.48
CA LYS A 288 0.38 -20.68 -28.68
C LYS A 288 0.74 -19.28 -29.16
N PHE A 289 2.04 -19.07 -29.38
CA PHE A 289 2.53 -17.86 -30.01
C PHE A 289 2.34 -17.96 -31.53
N HIS A 290 1.65 -16.96 -32.10
CA HIS A 290 1.54 -16.78 -33.54
C HIS A 290 2.59 -15.78 -33.98
N TRP A 291 3.39 -16.17 -34.98
CA TRP A 291 4.46 -15.35 -35.55
C TRP A 291 3.87 -14.15 -36.33
N CYS A 292 3.48 -13.15 -35.54
CA CYS A 292 3.02 -11.81 -35.85
C CYS A 292 2.73 -11.03 -34.53
N CYS A 293 3.33 -11.48 -33.42
CA CYS A 293 3.26 -10.90 -32.07
C CYS A 293 1.97 -11.16 -31.27
N THR A 294 1.20 -12.22 -31.59
CA THR A 294 -0.03 -12.54 -30.85
C THR A 294 0.09 -13.88 -30.12
N VAL A 295 -0.22 -13.91 -28.82
CA VAL A 295 -0.41 -15.15 -28.06
C VAL A 295 -1.90 -15.48 -28.02
N LYS A 296 -2.29 -16.67 -28.49
CA LYS A 296 -3.65 -17.18 -28.34
C LYS A 296 -3.67 -18.29 -27.31
N CYS A 297 -4.51 -18.16 -26.29
CA CYS A 297 -4.69 -19.16 -25.23
C CYS A 297 -6.13 -19.68 -25.23
N GLU A 298 -6.30 -20.92 -24.78
CA GLU A 298 -7.59 -21.50 -24.45
C GLU A 298 -7.95 -21.19 -22.99
N GLN A 299 -9.24 -21.21 -22.65
CA GLN A 299 -9.68 -21.14 -21.25
C GLN A 299 -9.87 -22.55 -20.71
N CYS A 300 -9.05 -22.95 -19.74
CA CYS A 300 -9.20 -24.21 -19.03
C CYS A 300 -9.85 -23.98 -17.67
N THR A 301 -10.89 -24.76 -17.39
CA THR A 301 -11.49 -24.84 -16.05
C THR A 301 -10.84 -25.97 -15.28
N GLN A 302 -10.34 -25.67 -14.09
CA GLN A 302 -9.77 -26.65 -13.16
C GLN A 302 -10.47 -26.56 -11.81
N VAL A 303 -10.83 -27.71 -11.24
CA VAL A 303 -11.38 -27.77 -9.89
C VAL A 303 -10.21 -27.78 -8.90
N VAL A 304 -10.03 -26.69 -8.16
CA VAL A 304 -9.00 -26.58 -7.12
C VAL A 304 -9.65 -26.66 -5.75
N THR A 305 -8.97 -27.31 -4.81
CA THR A 305 -9.42 -27.34 -3.40
C THR A 305 -8.76 -26.18 -2.68
N LYS A 306 -9.57 -25.27 -2.14
CA LYS A 306 -9.14 -24.11 -1.34
C LYS A 306 -9.55 -24.31 0.11
N HIS A 307 -8.82 -23.65 1.02
CA HIS A 307 -9.04 -23.75 2.46
C HIS A 307 -9.48 -22.39 3.00
N PHE A 308 -10.51 -22.37 3.83
CA PHE A 308 -11.07 -21.14 4.41
C PHE A 308 -11.25 -21.27 5.93
N CYS A 309 -11.08 -20.16 6.65
CA CYS A 309 -11.39 -20.13 8.08
C CYS A 309 -12.91 -20.07 8.31
N SER A 310 -13.44 -20.95 9.14
CA SER A 310 -14.88 -21.07 9.41
C SER A 310 -15.14 -21.23 10.91
N ARG A 311 -16.32 -20.81 11.38
CA ARG A 311 -16.68 -20.99 12.80
C ARG A 311 -16.83 -22.48 13.12
N ARG A 312 -16.50 -22.84 14.35
CA ARG A 312 -16.87 -24.15 14.88
C ARG A 312 -18.38 -24.15 15.11
N ASP A 313 -19.10 -25.08 14.49
CA ASP A 313 -20.53 -25.24 14.72
C ASP A 313 -20.75 -25.55 16.21
N ARG A 314 -21.53 -24.71 16.91
CA ARG A 314 -21.92 -24.94 18.31
C ARG A 314 -22.99 -26.04 18.47
N ASN A 315 -23.24 -26.87 17.46
CA ASN A 315 -24.32 -27.84 17.49
C ASN A 315 -23.85 -29.30 17.39
N GLY A 316 -23.42 -29.82 18.54
CA GLY A 316 -23.88 -31.12 19.02
C GLY A 316 -25.21 -31.03 19.79
N ALA A 317 -25.94 -29.92 19.67
CA ALA A 317 -27.34 -29.84 20.06
C ALA A 317 -28.18 -30.37 18.90
N LEU A 318 -28.68 -31.60 19.07
CA LEU A 318 -29.81 -32.20 18.36
C LEU A 318 -30.77 -31.11 17.83
N LYS A 319 -30.87 -30.97 16.51
CA LYS A 319 -32.14 -30.54 15.91
C LYS A 319 -33.07 -31.75 15.95
N ILE A 320 -33.71 -31.96 17.09
CA ILE A 320 -35.01 -32.64 17.13
C ILE A 320 -36.04 -31.53 17.30
N LEU A 321 -36.78 -31.28 16.22
CA LEU A 321 -38.20 -30.96 16.15
C LEU A 321 -38.62 -31.12 14.70
#